data_AF-A0A554N830-F1
#
_entry.id   AF-A0A554N830-F1
#
_cell.length_a   1.000
_cell.length_b   1.000
_cell.length_c   1.000
_cell.angle_alpha   90.00
_cell.angle_beta   90.00
_cell.angle_gamma   90.00
#
_symmetry.space_group_name_H-M   'P 1'
#
loop_
_entity.id
_entity.type
_entity.pdbx_description
1 polymer ?
#
loop_
_entity_poly.entity_id
_entity_poly.type
_entity_poly.pdbx_seq_one_letter_code
_entity_poly.pdbx_strand_id
1 'polypeptide(L)'
;MQLQHDEALEATVEESITFLRRADELAIGPTFDILDLIIEHPEAIPAAVVDNLLIFLEEQADEAREKRDYDTCRKYWRYYLGICRPTDRAVEAAKDGIIESYHEQLEFLQGSQHAVRASVAHEAVQECVEWVDEATRAEWEQEHREANRASIDEMGEFSHQLPDEEIEELDNALESIIDQFEELKEERHAVFAIKWLINRDILVPDPEPVDRGPGVSFRDLVQSRTITSSGGSYSQDESGGDWSDLYSVAVQHSHKVVQDLVYRLVNRGLLHEGDFFILFNRRDALRADTIAFLTDFVIAFFENRGSAATHIGMAQLEAVIRSQMEEYGKSTLRLDPHTGELHPRSMTGLLGQLEGDVSESWITYMRYRYTDLSGQNVRNKIAHGHLRYHQAQWGMSCILLFDMLRGFLELERAYT
;
A
#
# COMPACT_ATOMS: atom_id res chain seq x y z
N MET A 1 -31.53 32.62 -6.46
CA MET A 1 -30.11 32.29 -6.68
C MET A 1 -29.79 30.90 -6.14
N GLN A 2 -30.18 30.55 -4.91
CA GLN A 2 -30.05 29.19 -4.36
C GLN A 2 -30.84 28.12 -5.15
N LEU A 3 -32.13 28.38 -5.42
CA LEU A 3 -32.98 27.51 -6.26
C LEU A 3 -32.44 27.24 -7.69
N GLN A 4 -31.68 28.18 -8.28
CA GLN A 4 -31.07 27.97 -9.61
C GLN A 4 -29.79 27.14 -9.55
N HIS A 5 -29.12 27.09 -8.39
CA HIS A 5 -27.98 26.22 -8.15
C HIS A 5 -28.45 24.78 -7.88
N ASP A 6 -29.54 24.60 -7.13
CA ASP A 6 -30.11 23.29 -6.82
C ASP A 6 -30.64 22.61 -8.09
N GLU A 7 -31.38 23.33 -8.95
CA GLU A 7 -31.84 22.82 -10.26
C GLU A 7 -30.68 22.47 -11.21
N ALA A 8 -29.57 23.20 -11.14
CA ALA A 8 -28.38 22.93 -11.95
C ALA A 8 -27.60 21.70 -11.43
N LEU A 9 -27.57 21.51 -10.10
CA LEU A 9 -26.94 20.36 -9.46
C LEU A 9 -27.73 19.07 -9.74
N GLU A 10 -29.07 19.10 -9.60
CA GLU A 10 -29.94 17.97 -9.96
C GLU A 10 -29.75 17.54 -11.43
N ALA A 11 -29.71 18.50 -12.35
CA ALA A 11 -29.48 18.21 -13.77
C ALA A 11 -28.09 17.61 -14.04
N THR A 12 -27.07 18.06 -13.30
CA THR A 12 -25.70 17.53 -13.41
C THR A 12 -25.60 16.11 -12.86
N VAL A 13 -26.26 15.82 -11.74
CA VAL A 13 -26.37 14.46 -11.18
C VAL A 13 -27.10 13.53 -12.14
N GLU A 14 -28.20 13.97 -12.76
CA GLU A 14 -28.95 13.17 -13.73
C GLU A 14 -28.13 12.85 -15.01
N GLU A 15 -27.37 13.84 -15.51
CA GLU A 15 -26.46 13.65 -16.65
C GLU A 15 -25.31 12.70 -16.30
N SER A 16 -24.77 12.81 -15.08
CA SER A 16 -23.69 11.96 -14.56
C SER A 16 -24.12 10.50 -14.43
N ILE A 17 -25.33 10.24 -13.90
CA ILE A 17 -25.89 8.88 -13.80
C ILE A 17 -26.18 8.31 -15.19
N THR A 18 -26.65 9.15 -16.12
CA THR A 18 -26.86 8.74 -17.53
C THR A 18 -25.53 8.41 -18.22
N PHE A 19 -24.46 9.11 -17.87
CA PHE A 19 -23.11 8.88 -18.37
C PHE A 19 -22.52 7.57 -17.82
N LEU A 20 -22.64 7.31 -16.52
CA LEU A 20 -22.20 6.06 -15.87
C LEU A 20 -22.81 4.82 -16.54
N ARG A 21 -24.08 4.89 -16.96
CA ARG A 21 -24.76 3.78 -17.66
C ARG A 21 -24.32 3.53 -19.11
N ARG A 22 -23.60 4.45 -19.75
CA ARG A 22 -23.14 4.31 -21.15
C ARG A 22 -21.73 3.73 -21.25
N ALA A 23 -21.15 3.34 -20.13
CA ALA A 23 -19.71 3.17 -20.02
C ALA A 23 -19.29 1.71 -19.97
N ASP A 24 -19.29 1.06 -21.14
CA ASP A 24 -18.47 -0.13 -21.35
C ASP A 24 -16.95 0.24 -21.43
N GLU A 25 -16.62 1.55 -21.40
CA GLU A 25 -15.28 2.10 -21.71
C GLU A 25 -14.72 3.08 -20.65
N LEU A 26 -15.39 3.33 -19.51
CA LEU A 26 -14.82 4.20 -18.49
C LEU A 26 -13.76 3.45 -17.68
N ALA A 27 -12.62 4.10 -17.46
CA ALA A 27 -11.67 3.65 -16.46
C ALA A 27 -12.32 3.71 -15.06
N ILE A 28 -11.91 2.80 -14.18
CA ILE A 28 -12.46 2.63 -12.83
C ILE A 28 -12.38 3.93 -12.00
N GLY A 29 -11.29 4.69 -12.11
CA GLY A 29 -11.07 5.94 -11.37
C GLY A 29 -12.16 7.00 -11.62
N PRO A 30 -12.36 7.47 -12.87
CA PRO A 30 -13.41 8.43 -13.20
C PRO A 30 -14.82 8.03 -12.77
N THR A 31 -15.14 6.74 -12.72
CA THR A 31 -16.43 6.24 -12.24
C THR A 31 -16.62 6.54 -10.74
N PHE A 32 -15.60 6.28 -9.92
CA PHE A 32 -15.66 6.56 -8.49
C PHE A 32 -15.65 8.06 -8.17
N ASP A 33 -14.89 8.87 -8.92
CA ASP A 33 -14.92 10.34 -8.75
C ASP A 33 -16.34 10.91 -8.94
N ILE A 34 -17.11 10.36 -9.89
CA ILE A 34 -18.50 10.75 -10.12
C ILE A 34 -19.40 10.28 -8.98
N LEU A 35 -19.22 9.04 -8.49
CA LEU A 35 -20.00 8.50 -7.39
C LEU A 35 -19.73 9.24 -6.06
N ASP A 36 -18.49 9.68 -5.82
CA ASP A 36 -18.12 10.51 -4.68
C ASP A 36 -18.90 11.83 -4.72
N LEU A 37 -18.93 12.52 -5.87
CA LEU A 37 -19.69 13.75 -6.04
C LEU A 37 -21.19 13.56 -5.77
N ILE A 38 -21.75 12.40 -6.15
CA ILE A 38 -23.16 12.06 -5.92
C ILE A 38 -23.41 11.83 -4.42
N ILE A 39 -22.50 11.14 -3.71
CA ILE A 39 -22.63 10.88 -2.27
C ILE A 39 -22.42 12.14 -1.42
N GLU A 40 -21.58 13.07 -1.86
CA GLU A 40 -21.39 14.36 -1.17
C GLU A 40 -22.64 15.25 -1.21
N HIS A 41 -23.55 15.01 -2.16
CA HIS A 41 -24.78 15.78 -2.38
C HIS A 41 -26.04 14.90 -2.46
N PRO A 42 -26.37 14.13 -1.41
CA PRO A 42 -27.46 13.16 -1.45
C PRO A 42 -28.83 13.82 -1.60
N GLU A 43 -28.99 15.06 -1.13
CA GLU A 43 -30.22 15.86 -1.30
C GLU A 43 -30.53 16.23 -2.75
N ALA A 44 -29.52 16.23 -3.61
CA ALA A 44 -29.65 16.56 -5.03
C ALA A 44 -29.91 15.33 -5.90
N ILE A 45 -30.00 14.13 -5.31
CA ILE A 45 -30.29 12.90 -6.03
C ILE A 45 -31.79 12.83 -6.33
N PRO A 46 -32.22 12.87 -7.60
CA PRO A 46 -33.63 12.80 -7.92
C PRO A 46 -34.21 11.45 -7.52
N ALA A 47 -35.31 11.44 -6.76
CA ALA A 47 -35.95 10.22 -6.28
C ALA A 47 -36.33 9.23 -7.40
N ALA A 48 -36.61 9.74 -8.61
CA ALA A 48 -36.92 8.93 -9.78
C ALA A 48 -35.71 8.14 -10.34
N VAL A 49 -34.48 8.51 -9.94
CA VAL A 49 -33.23 7.96 -10.47
C VAL A 49 -32.49 7.10 -9.43
N VAL A 50 -32.80 7.25 -8.13
CA VAL A 50 -32.23 6.45 -7.03
C VAL A 50 -32.28 4.96 -7.33
N ASP A 51 -33.46 4.42 -7.67
CA ASP A 51 -33.62 2.98 -7.92
C ASP A 51 -32.76 2.51 -9.11
N ASN A 52 -32.58 3.34 -10.13
CA ASN A 52 -31.72 3.02 -11.27
C ASN A 52 -30.23 3.05 -10.90
N LEU A 53 -29.83 3.97 -10.03
CA LEU A 53 -28.45 4.07 -9.56
C LEU A 53 -28.09 2.89 -8.65
N LEU A 54 -29.01 2.47 -7.78
CA LEU A 54 -28.83 1.28 -6.94
C LEU A 54 -28.68 0.00 -7.80
N ILE A 55 -29.52 -0.18 -8.83
CA ILE A 55 -29.38 -1.29 -9.78
C ILE A 55 -28.01 -1.27 -10.48
N PHE A 56 -27.56 -0.10 -10.93
CA PHE A 56 -26.23 0.03 -11.56
C PHE A 56 -25.10 -0.39 -10.61
N LEU A 57 -25.14 0.06 -9.35
CA LEU A 57 -24.12 -0.27 -8.36
C LEU A 57 -24.10 -1.76 -8.03
N GLU A 58 -25.28 -2.39 -7.93
CA GLU A 58 -25.42 -3.83 -7.73
C GLU A 58 -24.84 -4.62 -8.92
N GLU A 59 -25.22 -4.27 -10.16
CA GLU A 59 -24.69 -4.90 -11.37
C GLU A 59 -23.16 -4.80 -11.47
N GLN A 60 -22.60 -3.64 -11.12
CA GLN A 60 -21.16 -3.43 -11.12
C GLN A 60 -20.43 -4.15 -9.98
N ALA A 61 -21.05 -4.25 -8.80
CA ALA A 61 -20.51 -5.03 -7.69
C ALA A 61 -20.46 -6.52 -8.06
N ASP A 62 -21.52 -7.04 -8.68
CA ASP A 62 -21.58 -8.42 -9.16
C ASP A 62 -20.53 -8.70 -10.25
N GLU A 63 -20.37 -7.79 -11.22
CA GLU A 63 -19.35 -7.94 -12.26
C GLU A 63 -17.92 -7.94 -11.68
N ALA A 64 -17.64 -7.06 -10.70
CA ALA A 64 -16.37 -7.04 -10.00
C ALA A 64 -16.14 -8.33 -9.20
N ARG A 65 -17.18 -8.84 -8.53
CA ARG A 65 -17.15 -10.11 -7.81
C ARG A 65 -16.87 -11.30 -8.73
N GLU A 66 -17.52 -11.38 -9.89
CA GLU A 66 -17.26 -12.43 -10.90
C GLU A 66 -15.80 -12.43 -11.38
N LYS A 67 -15.21 -11.24 -11.50
CA LYS A 67 -13.78 -11.05 -11.83
C LYS A 67 -12.84 -11.28 -10.65
N ARG A 68 -13.35 -11.55 -9.45
CA ARG A 68 -12.62 -11.68 -8.18
C ARG A 68 -11.88 -10.41 -7.77
N ASP A 69 -12.39 -9.26 -8.21
CA ASP A 69 -11.97 -7.95 -7.73
C ASP A 69 -12.85 -7.55 -6.54
N TYR A 70 -12.56 -8.20 -5.41
CA TYR A 70 -13.35 -8.05 -4.18
C TYR A 70 -13.25 -6.63 -3.59
N ASP A 71 -12.15 -5.93 -3.83
CA ASP A 71 -11.96 -4.54 -3.36
C ASP A 71 -12.89 -3.59 -4.12
N THR A 72 -12.94 -3.71 -5.44
CA THR A 72 -13.88 -2.93 -6.28
C THR A 72 -15.34 -3.31 -5.99
N CYS A 73 -15.63 -4.60 -5.76
CA CYS A 73 -16.95 -5.07 -5.34
C CYS A 73 -17.41 -4.37 -4.05
N ARG A 74 -16.60 -4.38 -2.99
CA ARG A 74 -16.92 -3.71 -1.72
C ARG A 74 -17.07 -2.20 -1.89
N LYS A 75 -16.27 -1.56 -2.73
CA LYS A 75 -16.43 -0.13 -3.03
C LYS A 75 -17.84 0.15 -3.55
N TYR A 76 -18.31 -0.58 -4.57
CA TYR A 76 -19.67 -0.39 -5.09
C TYR A 76 -20.76 -0.62 -4.04
N TRP A 77 -20.62 -1.62 -3.18
CA TRP A 77 -21.56 -1.82 -2.07
C TRP A 77 -21.53 -0.72 -1.02
N ARG A 78 -20.37 -0.13 -0.73
CA ARG A 78 -20.27 1.05 0.14
C ARG A 78 -20.94 2.27 -0.47
N TYR A 79 -20.79 2.48 -1.79
CA TYR A 79 -21.55 3.53 -2.49
C TYR A 79 -23.06 3.28 -2.42
N TYR A 80 -23.49 2.04 -2.59
CA TYR A 80 -24.89 1.63 -2.43
C TYR A 80 -25.41 1.97 -1.02
N LEU A 81 -24.67 1.61 0.03
CA LEU A 81 -25.00 1.98 1.41
C LEU A 81 -25.07 3.51 1.62
N GLY A 82 -24.13 4.24 1.04
CA GLY A 82 -24.05 5.69 1.11
C GLY A 82 -25.26 6.39 0.48
N ILE A 83 -25.86 5.80 -0.55
CA ILE A 83 -27.11 6.30 -1.17
C ILE A 83 -28.34 5.86 -0.37
N CYS A 84 -28.38 4.64 0.15
CA CYS A 84 -29.55 4.13 0.87
C CYS A 84 -29.84 4.87 2.18
N ARG A 85 -28.79 5.22 2.94
CA ARG A 85 -28.92 5.93 4.23
C ARG A 85 -29.69 7.26 4.13
N PRO A 86 -29.33 8.20 3.23
CA PRO A 86 -30.04 9.47 3.10
C PRO A 86 -31.38 9.36 2.35
N THR A 87 -31.60 8.30 1.57
CA THR A 87 -32.83 8.10 0.77
C THR A 87 -33.89 7.20 1.44
N ASP A 88 -33.68 6.80 2.70
CA ASP A 88 -34.55 5.91 3.48
C ASP A 88 -34.86 4.59 2.75
N ARG A 89 -33.84 4.04 2.08
CA ARG A 89 -33.89 2.74 1.39
C ARG A 89 -33.29 1.64 2.27
N ALA A 90 -33.71 0.40 2.00
CA ALA A 90 -33.19 -0.76 2.71
C ALA A 90 -31.68 -0.92 2.47
N VAL A 91 -30.93 -1.13 3.56
CA VAL A 91 -29.46 -1.25 3.56
C VAL A 91 -28.97 -2.71 3.59
N GLU A 92 -29.88 -3.66 3.82
CA GLU A 92 -29.55 -5.07 4.07
C GLU A 92 -28.88 -5.75 2.89
N ALA A 93 -29.36 -5.50 1.66
CA ALA A 93 -28.72 -6.05 0.45
C ALA A 93 -27.23 -5.68 0.35
N ALA A 94 -26.89 -4.43 0.70
CA ALA A 94 -25.51 -3.97 0.61
C ALA A 94 -24.64 -4.45 1.78
N LYS A 95 -25.21 -4.61 2.99
CA LYS A 95 -24.49 -5.26 4.09
C LYS A 95 -24.19 -6.72 3.76
N ASP A 96 -25.19 -7.45 3.27
CA ASP A 96 -25.05 -8.85 2.88
C ASP A 96 -24.02 -8.99 1.76
N GLY A 97 -24.03 -8.11 0.75
CA GLY A 97 -23.04 -8.08 -0.32
C GLY A 97 -21.60 -7.84 0.17
N ILE A 98 -21.40 -6.95 1.14
CA ILE A 98 -20.08 -6.73 1.76
C ILE A 98 -19.63 -7.97 2.53
N ILE A 99 -20.50 -8.55 3.36
CA ILE A 99 -20.20 -9.75 4.15
C ILE A 99 -19.84 -10.94 3.25
N GLU A 100 -20.62 -11.15 2.18
CA GLU A 100 -20.39 -12.22 1.21
C GLU A 100 -19.05 -12.02 0.48
N SER A 101 -18.72 -10.78 0.10
CA SER A 101 -17.44 -10.48 -0.54
C SER A 101 -16.22 -10.82 0.33
N TYR A 102 -16.30 -10.60 1.64
CA TYR A 102 -15.23 -10.96 2.58
C TYR A 102 -15.10 -12.48 2.72
N HIS A 103 -16.23 -13.20 2.84
CA HIS A 103 -16.22 -14.66 2.88
C HIS A 103 -15.59 -15.25 1.61
N GLU A 104 -16.06 -14.84 0.44
CA GLU A 104 -15.56 -15.35 -0.83
C GLU A 104 -14.06 -15.04 -1.02
N GLN A 105 -13.60 -13.86 -0.62
CA GLN A 105 -12.18 -13.51 -0.68
C GLN A 105 -11.33 -14.36 0.27
N LEU A 106 -11.78 -14.57 1.51
CA LEU A 106 -11.07 -15.41 2.48
C LEU A 106 -11.00 -16.87 2.03
N GLU A 107 -12.08 -17.41 1.48
CA GLU A 107 -12.10 -18.74 0.87
C GLU A 107 -11.17 -18.83 -0.34
N PHE A 108 -11.18 -17.81 -1.21
CA PHE A 108 -10.29 -17.76 -2.38
C PHE A 108 -8.80 -17.72 -1.99
N LEU A 109 -8.47 -17.00 -0.90
CA LEU A 109 -7.13 -16.91 -0.35
C LEU A 109 -6.74 -18.13 0.51
N GLN A 110 -7.63 -19.12 0.69
CA GLN A 110 -7.34 -20.27 1.53
C GLN A 110 -6.11 -21.04 1.02
N GLY A 111 -5.11 -21.22 1.89
CA GLY A 111 -3.88 -21.95 1.58
C GLY A 111 -2.83 -21.17 0.77
N SER A 112 -2.98 -19.86 0.58
CA SER A 112 -1.93 -19.00 0.00
C SER A 112 -2.03 -17.54 0.49
N GLN A 113 -1.02 -16.70 0.23
CA GLN A 113 -1.05 -15.26 0.52
C GLN A 113 -1.52 -14.91 1.95
N HIS A 114 -0.98 -15.64 2.93
CA HIS A 114 -1.43 -15.57 4.32
C HIS A 114 -1.41 -14.15 4.92
N ALA A 115 -0.48 -13.29 4.50
CA ALA A 115 -0.46 -11.88 4.89
C ALA A 115 -1.72 -11.13 4.46
N VAL A 116 -2.09 -11.27 3.18
CA VAL A 116 -3.29 -10.63 2.61
C VAL A 116 -4.54 -11.18 3.29
N ARG A 117 -4.61 -12.51 3.49
CA ARG A 117 -5.72 -13.16 4.18
C ARG A 117 -5.90 -12.64 5.62
N ALA A 118 -4.80 -12.43 6.35
CA ALA A 118 -4.85 -11.85 7.68
C ALA A 118 -5.46 -10.44 7.65
N SER A 119 -5.01 -9.58 6.74
CA SER A 119 -5.53 -8.22 6.62
C SER A 119 -7.01 -8.20 6.19
N VAL A 120 -7.43 -9.06 5.24
CA VAL A 120 -8.84 -9.22 4.84
C VAL A 120 -9.72 -9.61 6.04
N ALA A 121 -9.29 -10.59 6.83
CA ALA A 121 -10.05 -11.07 7.97
C ALA A 121 -10.20 -9.99 9.05
N HIS A 122 -9.14 -9.21 9.30
CA HIS A 122 -9.20 -8.08 10.22
C HIS A 122 -10.16 -7.00 9.76
N GLU A 123 -10.12 -6.65 8.48
CA GLU A 123 -11.05 -5.67 7.89
C GLU A 123 -12.50 -6.12 7.97
N ALA A 124 -12.76 -7.40 7.71
CA ALA A 124 -14.08 -7.98 7.83
C ALA A 124 -14.63 -7.83 9.26
N VAL A 125 -13.79 -8.09 10.27
CA VAL A 125 -14.15 -7.89 11.69
C VAL A 125 -14.44 -6.41 11.96
N GLN A 126 -13.59 -5.49 11.52
CA GLN A 126 -13.75 -4.05 11.78
C GLN A 126 -15.01 -3.46 11.11
N GLU A 127 -15.22 -3.75 9.83
CA GLU A 127 -16.29 -3.13 9.05
C GLU A 127 -17.67 -3.73 9.38
N CYS A 128 -17.73 -5.05 9.58
CA CYS A 128 -19.00 -5.76 9.71
C CYS A 128 -19.37 -6.09 11.16
N VAL A 129 -18.63 -5.60 12.18
CA VAL A 129 -18.82 -5.94 13.60
C VAL A 129 -20.27 -5.79 14.09
N GLU A 130 -20.99 -4.81 13.55
CA GLU A 130 -22.39 -4.53 13.92
C GLU A 130 -23.41 -5.31 13.08
N TRP A 131 -22.97 -6.00 12.03
CA TRP A 131 -23.82 -6.62 11.00
C TRP A 131 -23.80 -8.15 11.07
N VAL A 132 -22.69 -8.74 11.51
CA VAL A 132 -22.54 -10.20 11.63
C VAL A 132 -22.88 -10.69 13.03
N ASP A 133 -23.14 -11.99 13.15
CA ASP A 133 -23.29 -12.63 14.46
C ASP A 133 -21.93 -12.89 15.13
N GLU A 134 -21.98 -13.20 16.44
CA GLU A 134 -20.77 -13.46 17.23
C GLU A 134 -19.97 -14.67 16.71
N ALA A 135 -20.63 -15.62 16.04
CA ALA A 135 -19.97 -16.82 15.53
C ALA A 135 -19.11 -16.50 14.29
N THR A 136 -19.67 -15.79 13.32
CA THR A 136 -18.95 -15.30 12.13
C THR A 136 -17.82 -14.35 12.53
N ARG A 137 -18.07 -13.46 13.51
CA ARG A 137 -17.03 -12.59 14.05
C ARG A 137 -15.86 -13.40 14.63
N ALA A 138 -16.15 -14.37 15.50
CA ALA A 138 -15.12 -15.20 16.11
C ALA A 138 -14.35 -16.05 15.08
N GLU A 139 -15.02 -16.49 14.01
CA GLU A 139 -14.40 -17.17 12.88
C GLU A 139 -13.39 -16.27 12.17
N TRP A 140 -13.76 -15.04 11.82
CA TRP A 140 -12.84 -14.10 11.18
C TRP A 140 -11.70 -13.65 12.10
N GLU A 141 -11.95 -13.48 13.41
CA GLU A 141 -10.89 -13.20 14.38
C GLU A 141 -9.89 -14.37 14.49
N GLN A 142 -10.38 -15.62 14.42
CA GLN A 142 -9.54 -16.81 14.38
C GLN A 142 -8.76 -16.91 13.06
N GLU A 143 -9.43 -16.67 11.94
CA GLU A 143 -8.87 -16.66 10.60
C GLU A 143 -7.74 -15.62 10.47
N HIS A 144 -7.97 -14.41 10.99
CA HIS A 144 -6.97 -13.37 11.09
C HIS A 144 -5.73 -13.87 11.83
N ARG A 145 -5.91 -14.43 13.04
CA ARG A 145 -4.80 -14.95 13.87
C ARG A 145 -4.03 -16.08 13.18
N GLU A 146 -4.74 -17.04 12.60
CA GLU A 146 -4.14 -18.20 11.92
C GLU A 146 -3.39 -17.79 10.65
N ALA A 147 -3.98 -16.94 9.82
CA ALA A 147 -3.34 -16.42 8.62
C ALA A 147 -2.14 -15.53 8.97
N ASN A 148 -2.24 -14.70 10.01
CA ASN A 148 -1.15 -13.86 10.45
C ASN A 148 0.05 -14.71 10.91
N ARG A 149 -0.21 -15.83 11.61
CA ARG A 149 0.78 -16.82 12.01
C ARG A 149 1.38 -17.59 10.83
N ALA A 150 0.55 -18.13 9.95
CA ALA A 150 1.02 -18.86 8.77
C ALA A 150 1.85 -17.98 7.83
N SER A 151 1.51 -16.69 7.74
CA SER A 151 2.31 -15.69 7.02
C SER A 151 3.71 -15.51 7.60
N ILE A 152 3.88 -15.68 8.91
CA ILE A 152 5.20 -15.61 9.57
C ILE A 152 5.97 -16.89 9.23
N ASP A 153 5.33 -18.05 9.32
CA ASP A 153 5.97 -19.36 9.12
C ASP A 153 6.44 -19.60 7.66
N GLU A 154 5.70 -19.12 6.64
CA GLU A 154 6.05 -19.32 5.22
C GLU A 154 7.34 -18.60 4.75
N MET A 155 7.84 -17.63 5.53
CA MET A 155 8.98 -16.79 5.13
C MET A 155 10.35 -17.41 5.44
N GLY A 156 10.40 -18.56 6.13
CA GLY A 156 11.62 -19.32 6.45
C GLY A 156 12.13 -19.08 7.87
N GLU A 157 12.21 -20.18 8.64
CA GLU A 157 12.83 -20.35 9.97
C GLU A 157 12.59 -19.27 11.03
N PHE A 158 11.34 -18.84 11.22
CA PHE A 158 10.93 -18.33 12.52
C PHE A 158 10.76 -19.52 13.46
N SER A 159 11.70 -19.74 14.38
CA SER A 159 11.54 -20.75 15.44
C SER A 159 10.60 -20.30 16.56
N HIS A 160 10.02 -19.11 16.45
CA HIS A 160 9.22 -18.51 17.52
C HIS A 160 7.81 -18.13 17.07
N GLN A 161 6.85 -18.74 17.75
CA GLN A 161 5.44 -18.39 17.68
C GLN A 161 5.20 -17.13 18.52
N LEU A 162 4.76 -16.03 17.90
CA LEU A 162 4.39 -14.81 18.63
C LEU A 162 3.20 -15.09 19.57
N PRO A 163 3.19 -14.53 20.79
CA PRO A 163 2.01 -14.50 21.65
C PRO A 163 0.89 -13.64 21.06
N ASP A 164 -0.36 -14.01 21.31
CA ASP A 164 -1.54 -13.28 20.81
C ASP A 164 -1.58 -11.82 21.31
N GLU A 165 -1.14 -11.56 22.55
CA GLU A 165 -1.06 -10.20 23.13
C GLU A 165 -0.16 -9.26 22.30
N GLU A 166 0.96 -9.77 21.78
CA GLU A 166 1.87 -8.96 20.96
C GLU A 166 1.27 -8.70 19.56
N ILE A 167 0.42 -9.59 19.05
CA ILE A 167 -0.28 -9.36 17.79
C ILE A 167 -1.29 -8.21 17.97
N GLU A 168 -2.12 -8.28 19.01
CA GLU A 168 -3.10 -7.25 19.33
C GLU A 168 -2.47 -5.87 19.57
N GLU A 169 -1.31 -5.79 20.24
CA GLU A 169 -0.59 -4.53 20.43
C GLU A 169 -0.15 -3.90 19.09
N LEU A 170 0.26 -4.72 18.12
CA LEU A 170 0.64 -4.22 16.79
C LEU A 170 -0.57 -3.69 16.04
N ASP A 171 -1.67 -4.43 16.09
CA ASP A 171 -2.90 -4.05 15.42
C ASP A 171 -3.43 -2.75 15.98
N ASN A 172 -3.49 -2.60 17.31
CA ASN A 172 -3.87 -1.34 17.95
C ASN A 172 -2.94 -0.18 17.55
N ALA A 173 -1.64 -0.45 17.45
CA ALA A 173 -0.70 0.56 17.00
C ALA A 173 -0.93 0.96 15.54
N LEU A 174 -1.20 -0.02 14.65
CA LEU A 174 -1.52 0.18 13.24
C LEU A 174 -2.82 0.95 13.04
N GLU A 175 -3.89 0.59 13.76
CA GLU A 175 -5.16 1.32 13.74
C GLU A 175 -4.94 2.78 14.14
N SER A 176 -4.16 3.06 15.19
CA SER A 176 -3.83 4.43 15.55
C SER A 176 -3.08 5.20 14.45
N ILE A 177 -2.30 4.53 13.59
CA ILE A 177 -1.69 5.16 12.42
C ILE A 177 -2.74 5.46 11.35
N ILE A 178 -3.66 4.53 11.13
CA ILE A 178 -4.73 4.66 10.13
C ILE A 178 -5.68 5.79 10.51
N ASP A 179 -6.12 5.85 11.76
CA ASP A 179 -6.98 6.92 12.27
C ASP A 179 -6.32 8.29 12.07
N GLN A 180 -5.03 8.42 12.44
CA GLN A 180 -4.27 9.65 12.21
C GLN A 180 -4.09 9.97 10.72
N PHE A 181 -3.94 8.95 9.88
CA PHE A 181 -3.85 9.15 8.43
C PHE A 181 -5.16 9.71 7.87
N GLU A 182 -6.29 9.14 8.29
CA GLU A 182 -7.64 9.57 7.92
C GLU A 182 -7.91 11.00 8.36
N GLU A 183 -7.66 11.33 9.64
CA GLU A 183 -7.78 12.70 10.17
C GLU A 183 -6.95 13.70 9.33
N LEU A 184 -5.69 13.37 9.03
CA LEU A 184 -4.83 14.24 8.23
C LEU A 184 -5.28 14.36 6.77
N LYS A 185 -5.87 13.30 6.21
CA LYS A 185 -6.43 13.32 4.86
C LYS A 185 -7.62 14.27 4.82
N GLU A 186 -8.51 14.21 5.81
CA GLU A 186 -9.68 15.08 5.94
C GLU A 186 -9.32 16.55 6.23
N GLU A 187 -8.39 16.80 7.15
CA GLU A 187 -7.98 18.16 7.54
C GLU A 187 -7.16 18.90 6.48
N ARG A 188 -6.51 18.15 5.59
CA ARG A 188 -5.57 18.67 4.58
C ARG A 188 -5.88 18.10 3.22
N HIS A 189 -5.25 16.97 2.89
CA HIS A 189 -5.42 16.22 1.65
C HIS A 189 -4.56 14.95 1.70
N ALA A 190 -4.88 13.95 0.87
CA ALA A 190 -4.18 12.66 0.83
C ALA A 190 -2.66 12.77 0.64
N VAL A 191 -2.17 13.66 -0.23
CA VAL A 191 -0.73 13.88 -0.44
C VAL A 191 0.02 14.26 0.86
N PHE A 192 -0.64 14.98 1.77
CA PHE A 192 -0.04 15.39 3.05
C PHE A 192 0.01 14.20 4.01
N ALA A 193 -1.09 13.45 4.11
CA ALA A 193 -1.17 12.23 4.91
C ALA A 193 -0.14 11.18 4.45
N ILE A 194 0.03 11.00 3.13
CA ILE A 194 1.06 10.12 2.56
C ILE A 194 2.46 10.59 2.93
N LYS A 195 2.77 11.88 2.77
CA LYS A 195 4.06 12.43 3.20
C LYS A 195 4.31 12.19 4.69
N TRP A 196 3.31 12.45 5.54
CA TRP A 196 3.39 12.18 6.98
C TRP A 196 3.68 10.70 7.27
N LEU A 197 3.01 9.78 6.57
CA LEU A 197 3.19 8.35 6.74
C LEU A 197 4.60 7.90 6.35
N ILE A 198 5.09 8.34 5.18
CA ILE A 198 6.45 8.03 4.69
C ILE A 198 7.52 8.60 5.64
N ASN A 199 7.22 9.73 6.27
CA ASN A 199 8.09 10.40 7.23
C ASN A 199 8.29 9.60 8.53
N ARG A 200 7.45 8.59 8.78
CA ARG A 200 7.65 7.65 9.89
C ARG A 200 8.73 6.61 9.55
N ASP A 201 9.58 6.31 10.53
CA ASP A 201 10.64 5.30 10.42
C ASP A 201 10.10 3.88 10.60
N ILE A 202 9.16 3.49 9.72
CA ILE A 202 8.52 2.16 9.75
C ILE A 202 9.25 1.16 8.84
N LEU A 203 9.78 1.64 7.70
CA LEU A 203 10.40 0.81 6.65
C LEU A 203 11.88 0.49 6.87
N VAL A 204 12.58 1.36 7.59
CA VAL A 204 14.03 1.39 7.62
C VAL A 204 14.50 1.01 9.02
N PRO A 205 14.87 -0.26 9.26
CA PRO A 205 15.45 -0.66 10.53
C PRO A 205 16.86 -0.08 10.69
N ASP A 206 17.28 0.11 11.94
CA ASP A 206 18.66 0.52 12.22
C ASP A 206 19.63 -0.64 11.98
N PRO A 207 20.81 -0.36 11.41
CA PRO A 207 21.85 -1.37 11.24
C PRO A 207 22.50 -1.77 12.56
N GLU A 208 22.50 -0.88 13.56
CA GLU A 208 22.97 -1.16 14.91
C GLU A 208 21.78 -1.13 15.89
N PRO A 209 21.54 -2.21 16.67
CA PRO A 209 20.55 -2.17 17.73
C PRO A 209 21.06 -1.24 18.84
N VAL A 210 20.56 -0.01 18.87
CA VAL A 210 20.92 0.91 19.94
C VAL A 210 19.99 0.67 21.11
N ASP A 211 20.55 0.34 22.27
CA ASP A 211 19.86 0.33 23.56
C ASP A 211 19.43 1.79 23.86
N ARG A 212 18.19 2.15 23.49
CA ARG A 212 17.65 3.51 23.63
C ARG A 212 16.50 3.50 24.63
N GLY A 213 16.57 4.44 25.58
CA GLY A 213 15.72 4.53 26.75
C GLY A 213 14.21 4.73 26.49
N PRO A 214 13.42 4.89 27.56
CA PRO A 214 11.98 4.67 27.51
C PRO A 214 11.22 5.79 26.79
N GLY A 215 10.62 5.44 25.66
CA GLY A 215 9.56 6.16 24.96
C GLY A 215 9.10 5.29 23.80
N VAL A 216 7.94 4.66 23.90
CA VAL A 216 7.47 3.65 22.92
C VAL A 216 7.14 4.33 21.59
N SER A 217 8.08 4.38 20.67
CA SER A 217 7.80 4.67 19.27
C SER A 217 7.44 3.37 18.54
N PHE A 218 6.65 3.46 17.45
CA PHE A 218 6.31 2.30 16.62
C PHE A 218 7.55 1.52 16.15
N ARG A 219 8.66 2.24 15.91
CA ARG A 219 9.98 1.67 15.61
C ARG A 219 10.50 0.80 16.75
N ASP A 220 10.35 1.23 18.00
CA ASP A 220 10.78 0.45 19.17
C ASP A 220 9.93 -0.82 19.32
N LEU A 221 8.66 -0.75 18.95
CA LEU A 221 7.76 -1.92 18.89
C LEU A 221 8.22 -2.92 17.83
N VAL A 222 8.64 -2.46 16.64
CA VAL A 222 9.21 -3.31 15.57
C VAL A 222 10.59 -3.88 15.94
N GLN A 223 11.47 -3.05 16.53
CA GLN A 223 12.83 -3.44 16.88
C GLN A 223 12.87 -4.35 18.11
N SER A 224 12.09 -4.07 19.16
CA SER A 224 12.02 -4.91 20.36
C SER A 224 11.59 -6.34 20.03
N ARG A 225 10.62 -6.52 19.12
CA ARG A 225 10.18 -7.83 18.62
C ARG A 225 11.27 -8.60 17.89
N THR A 226 12.11 -7.88 17.14
CA THR A 226 13.27 -8.49 16.49
C THR A 226 14.26 -9.01 17.53
N ILE A 227 14.53 -8.23 18.59
CA ILE A 227 15.49 -8.58 19.64
C ILE A 227 14.97 -9.73 20.52
N THR A 228 13.71 -9.70 20.96
CA THR A 228 13.11 -10.75 21.82
C THR A 228 13.07 -12.11 21.13
N SER A 229 12.83 -12.14 19.81
CA SER A 229 12.82 -13.38 19.01
C SER A 229 14.18 -14.09 18.92
N SER A 230 15.29 -13.35 19.07
CA SER A 230 16.66 -13.84 18.89
C SER A 230 17.36 -14.33 20.17
N GLY A 231 16.72 -14.18 21.34
CA GLY A 231 17.26 -14.61 22.63
C GLY A 231 17.34 -16.13 22.84
N GLY A 232 16.80 -16.93 21.91
CA GLY A 232 16.94 -18.38 21.87
C GLY A 232 18.18 -18.78 21.07
N SER A 233 19.22 -19.23 21.76
CA SER A 233 20.47 -19.83 21.25
C SER A 233 20.47 -20.27 19.78
N TYR A 234 21.07 -19.48 18.89
CA TYR A 234 21.48 -19.91 17.55
C TYR A 234 22.98 -20.19 17.49
N SER A 235 23.33 -21.36 16.96
CA SER A 235 24.68 -21.69 16.52
C SER A 235 25.01 -20.80 15.33
N GLN A 236 26.09 -20.03 15.45
CA GLN A 236 26.70 -19.28 14.35
C GLN A 236 27.12 -20.26 13.23
N ASP A 237 26.30 -20.39 12.18
CA ASP A 237 26.79 -20.92 10.92
C ASP A 237 27.54 -19.79 10.21
N GLU A 238 28.87 -19.89 10.26
CA GLU A 238 29.84 -19.02 9.59
C GLU A 238 29.70 -19.10 8.06
N SER A 239 28.64 -18.51 7.51
CA SER A 239 28.46 -18.33 6.07
C SER A 239 28.55 -16.85 5.65
N GLY A 240 29.60 -16.16 6.12
CA GLY A 240 30.31 -15.09 5.40
C GLY A 240 29.49 -14.00 4.67
N GLY A 241 28.31 -13.63 5.14
CA GLY A 241 27.60 -12.44 4.69
C GLY A 241 27.95 -11.23 5.57
N ASP A 242 28.16 -10.06 4.97
CA ASP A 242 28.39 -8.79 5.69
C ASP A 242 27.18 -8.31 6.52
N TRP A 243 26.04 -9.00 6.45
CA TRP A 243 24.80 -8.64 7.12
C TRP A 243 24.51 -9.56 8.29
N SER A 244 24.08 -8.99 9.42
CA SER A 244 23.61 -9.82 10.54
C SER A 244 22.23 -10.42 10.22
N ASP A 245 21.99 -11.65 10.67
CA ASP A 245 20.67 -12.29 10.54
C ASP A 245 19.58 -11.44 11.23
N LEU A 246 19.93 -10.77 12.32
CA LEU A 246 19.05 -9.82 13.02
C LEU A 246 18.58 -8.68 12.11
N TYR A 247 19.47 -8.13 11.28
CA TYR A 247 19.10 -7.06 10.36
C TYR A 247 18.15 -7.58 9.26
N SER A 248 18.39 -8.78 8.75
CA SER A 248 17.50 -9.43 7.78
C SER A 248 16.09 -9.62 8.34
N VAL A 249 15.98 -10.09 9.58
CA VAL A 249 14.70 -10.25 10.29
C VAL A 249 14.01 -8.91 10.50
N ALA A 250 14.75 -7.88 10.94
CA ALA A 250 14.21 -6.54 11.14
C ALA A 250 13.60 -5.95 9.85
N VAL A 251 14.29 -6.14 8.71
CA VAL A 251 13.80 -5.68 7.40
C VAL A 251 12.51 -6.41 7.01
N GLN A 252 12.45 -7.73 7.15
CA GLN A 252 11.26 -8.50 6.81
C GLN A 252 10.05 -8.11 7.67
N HIS A 253 10.24 -7.91 8.98
CA HIS A 253 9.17 -7.45 9.87
C HIS A 253 8.69 -6.05 9.48
N SER A 254 9.61 -5.13 9.20
CA SER A 254 9.29 -3.77 8.73
C SER A 254 8.47 -3.81 7.43
N HIS A 255 8.82 -4.70 6.49
CA HIS A 255 8.06 -4.89 5.26
C HIS A 255 6.64 -5.38 5.50
N LYS A 256 6.46 -6.37 6.39
CA LYS A 256 5.13 -6.91 6.70
C LYS A 256 4.21 -5.85 7.28
N VAL A 257 4.70 -5.08 8.24
CA VAL A 257 3.97 -3.97 8.84
C VAL A 257 3.49 -2.99 7.78
N VAL A 258 4.36 -2.59 6.86
CA VAL A 258 4.00 -1.62 5.82
C VAL A 258 3.00 -2.21 4.84
N GLN A 259 3.16 -3.48 4.47
CA GLN A 259 2.21 -4.15 3.60
C GLN A 259 0.81 -4.18 4.23
N ASP A 260 0.68 -4.57 5.49
CA ASP A 260 -0.60 -4.61 6.21
C ASP A 260 -1.21 -3.20 6.34
N LEU A 261 -0.40 -2.23 6.75
CA LEU A 261 -0.85 -0.83 6.86
C LEU A 261 -1.38 -0.30 5.53
N VAL A 262 -0.63 -0.47 4.44
CA VAL A 262 -1.02 0.02 3.11
C VAL A 262 -2.22 -0.72 2.58
N TYR A 263 -2.31 -2.02 2.84
CA TYR A 263 -3.46 -2.82 2.46
C TYR A 263 -4.73 -2.26 3.11
N ARG A 264 -4.72 -2.06 4.43
CA ARG A 264 -5.85 -1.46 5.17
C ARG A 264 -6.21 -0.07 4.66
N LEU A 265 -5.22 0.77 4.35
CA LEU A 265 -5.46 2.10 3.80
C LEU A 265 -6.12 2.05 2.40
N VAL A 266 -5.68 1.15 1.52
CA VAL A 266 -6.28 1.00 0.17
C VAL A 266 -7.70 0.45 0.29
N ASN A 267 -7.89 -0.57 1.11
CA ASN A 267 -9.18 -1.24 1.24
C ASN A 267 -10.24 -0.41 1.95
N ARG A 268 -9.86 0.45 2.88
CA ARG A 268 -10.75 1.44 3.49
C ARG A 268 -11.06 2.64 2.57
N GLY A 269 -10.50 2.69 1.35
CA GLY A 269 -10.66 3.85 0.46
C GLY A 269 -9.93 5.10 0.97
N LEU A 270 -8.95 4.92 1.87
CA LEU A 270 -8.13 6.02 2.36
C LEU A 270 -7.01 6.36 1.36
N LEU A 271 -6.52 5.36 0.62
CA LEU A 271 -5.57 5.52 -0.48
C LEU A 271 -6.17 5.09 -1.82
N HIS A 272 -6.01 5.95 -2.82
CA HIS A 272 -6.43 5.72 -4.20
C HIS A 272 -5.28 5.90 -5.18
N GLU A 273 -5.44 5.30 -6.35
CA GLU A 273 -4.53 5.43 -7.49
C GLU A 273 -4.23 6.90 -7.82
N GLY A 274 -5.27 7.74 -7.81
CA GLY A 274 -5.17 9.18 -8.07
C GLY A 274 -4.23 9.93 -7.10
N ASP A 275 -4.11 9.48 -5.85
CA ASP A 275 -3.23 10.12 -4.87
C ASP A 275 -1.76 10.00 -5.30
N PHE A 276 -1.39 8.84 -5.84
CA PHE A 276 -0.04 8.57 -6.34
C PHE A 276 0.22 9.28 -7.67
N PHE A 277 -0.80 9.41 -8.52
CA PHE A 277 -0.68 10.23 -9.74
C PHE A 277 -0.38 11.68 -9.41
N ILE A 278 -1.09 12.27 -8.45
CA ILE A 278 -0.81 13.64 -8.01
C ILE A 278 0.62 13.73 -7.44
N LEU A 279 1.04 12.74 -6.63
CA LEU A 279 2.38 12.71 -6.06
C LEU A 279 3.47 12.72 -7.13
N PHE A 280 3.39 11.85 -8.13
CA PHE A 280 4.41 11.75 -9.17
C PHE A 280 4.34 12.91 -10.17
N ASN A 281 3.15 13.35 -10.58
CA ASN A 281 3.00 14.45 -11.54
C ASN A 281 3.40 15.82 -10.97
N ARG A 282 3.41 15.99 -9.64
CA ARG A 282 3.88 17.22 -8.99
C ARG A 282 5.41 17.31 -8.84
N ARG A 283 6.18 16.32 -9.32
CA ARG A 283 7.64 16.33 -9.25
C ARG A 283 8.23 16.79 -10.58
N ASP A 284 8.62 18.06 -10.63
CA ASP A 284 9.24 18.67 -11.82
C ASP A 284 10.55 17.96 -12.25
N ALA A 285 11.21 17.28 -11.32
CA ALA A 285 12.41 16.50 -11.59
C ALA A 285 12.16 15.27 -12.47
N LEU A 286 10.99 14.66 -12.39
CA LEU A 286 10.71 13.41 -13.09
C LEU A 286 10.49 13.67 -14.59
N ARG A 287 11.13 12.86 -15.43
CA ARG A 287 10.94 12.92 -16.88
C ARG A 287 9.55 12.40 -17.24
N ALA A 288 8.96 12.94 -18.31
CA ALA A 288 7.63 12.53 -18.79
C ALA A 288 7.52 11.00 -19.01
N ASP A 289 8.53 10.38 -19.62
CA ASP A 289 8.56 8.92 -19.81
C ASP A 289 8.61 8.16 -18.48
N THR A 290 9.35 8.66 -17.49
CA THR A 290 9.39 8.06 -16.14
C THR A 290 8.01 8.18 -15.49
N ILE A 291 7.33 9.31 -15.61
CA ILE A 291 5.97 9.49 -15.09
C ILE A 291 4.99 8.51 -15.76
N ALA A 292 5.08 8.30 -17.08
CA ALA A 292 4.24 7.32 -17.77
C ALA A 292 4.46 5.89 -17.25
N PHE A 293 5.73 5.45 -17.10
CA PHE A 293 5.99 4.13 -16.51
C PHE A 293 5.56 4.01 -15.05
N LEU A 294 5.68 5.08 -14.26
CA LEU A 294 5.19 5.10 -12.87
C LEU A 294 3.67 5.06 -12.82
N THR A 295 2.99 5.64 -13.81
CA THR A 295 1.53 5.55 -13.95
C THR A 295 1.12 4.09 -14.19
N ASP A 296 1.74 3.40 -15.14
CA ASP A 296 1.49 1.97 -15.39
C ASP A 296 1.82 1.10 -14.18
N PHE A 297 2.86 1.45 -13.42
CA PHE A 297 3.22 0.78 -12.18
C PHE A 297 2.13 0.92 -11.12
N VAL A 298 1.61 2.13 -10.90
CA VAL A 298 0.55 2.40 -9.91
C VAL A 298 -0.74 1.70 -10.33
N ILE A 299 -1.14 1.75 -11.61
CA ILE A 299 -2.29 1.00 -12.14
C ILE A 299 -2.12 -0.49 -11.81
N ALA A 300 -0.99 -1.09 -12.18
CA ALA A 300 -0.73 -2.51 -11.94
C ALA A 300 -0.69 -2.86 -10.44
N PHE A 301 -0.29 -1.93 -9.58
CA PHE A 301 -0.31 -2.10 -8.13
C PHE A 301 -1.75 -2.13 -7.58
N PHE A 302 -2.60 -1.19 -7.99
CA PHE A 302 -4.01 -1.13 -7.55
C PHE A 302 -4.88 -2.22 -8.15
N GLU A 303 -4.59 -2.69 -9.36
CA GLU A 303 -5.28 -3.84 -10.00
C GLU A 303 -4.78 -5.20 -9.50
N ASN A 304 -4.02 -5.24 -8.39
CA ASN A 304 -3.45 -6.45 -7.81
C ASN A 304 -2.58 -7.29 -8.80
N ARG A 305 -1.99 -6.64 -9.81
CA ARG A 305 -1.07 -7.26 -10.77
C ARG A 305 0.38 -7.15 -10.27
N GLY A 306 0.65 -7.70 -9.08
CA GLY A 306 1.92 -7.55 -8.36
C GLY A 306 3.17 -7.94 -9.17
N SER A 307 3.06 -8.94 -10.05
CA SER A 307 4.17 -9.37 -10.90
C SER A 307 4.52 -8.32 -11.95
N ALA A 308 3.51 -7.75 -12.62
CA ALA A 308 3.68 -6.65 -13.57
C ALA A 308 4.18 -5.40 -12.84
N ALA A 309 3.54 -5.02 -11.72
CA ALA A 309 3.91 -3.87 -10.92
C ALA A 309 5.37 -3.93 -10.48
N THR A 310 5.82 -5.07 -9.94
CA THR A 310 7.21 -5.27 -9.51
C THR A 310 8.21 -5.07 -10.66
N HIS A 311 7.94 -5.61 -11.85
CA HIS A 311 8.86 -5.51 -12.98
C HIS A 311 8.88 -4.09 -13.59
N ILE A 312 7.73 -3.44 -13.70
CA ILE A 312 7.62 -2.06 -14.19
C ILE A 312 8.32 -1.11 -13.21
N GLY A 313 7.93 -1.16 -11.93
CA GLY A 313 8.48 -0.28 -10.90
C GLY A 313 9.98 -0.47 -10.71
N MET A 314 10.50 -1.71 -10.73
CA MET A 314 11.92 -1.96 -10.46
C MET A 314 12.81 -1.32 -11.52
N ALA A 315 12.35 -1.30 -12.77
CA ALA A 315 13.05 -0.63 -13.86
C ALA A 315 13.12 0.89 -13.66
N GLN A 316 12.16 1.49 -12.95
CA GLN A 316 12.08 2.93 -12.72
C GLN A 316 12.77 3.40 -11.44
N LEU A 317 13.06 2.52 -10.47
CA LEU A 317 13.65 2.91 -9.19
C LEU A 317 14.95 3.73 -9.35
N GLU A 318 15.84 3.29 -10.24
CA GLU A 318 17.08 4.02 -10.54
C GLU A 318 16.82 5.35 -11.26
N ALA A 319 15.82 5.39 -12.16
CA ALA A 319 15.46 6.60 -12.88
C ALA A 319 14.86 7.67 -11.96
N VAL A 320 14.06 7.25 -10.98
CA VAL A 320 13.50 8.12 -9.94
C VAL A 320 14.63 8.76 -9.11
N ILE A 321 15.49 7.95 -8.49
CA ILE A 321 16.61 8.45 -7.67
C ILE A 321 17.52 9.37 -8.49
N ARG A 322 17.84 8.98 -9.73
CA ARG A 322 18.67 9.77 -10.64
C ARG A 322 18.05 11.15 -10.93
N SER A 323 16.77 11.18 -11.27
CA SER A 323 16.08 12.42 -11.64
C SER A 323 16.07 13.41 -10.47
N GLN A 324 15.85 12.91 -9.26
CA GLN A 324 15.92 13.73 -8.05
C GLN A 324 17.34 14.23 -7.76
N MET A 325 18.36 13.38 -7.91
CA MET A 325 19.76 13.81 -7.75
C MET A 325 20.12 14.92 -8.75
N GLU A 326 19.64 14.82 -9.99
CA GLU A 326 19.80 15.85 -11.03
C GLU A 326 19.15 17.18 -10.64
N GLU A 327 17.95 17.15 -10.04
CA GLU A 327 17.26 18.34 -9.51
C GLU A 327 18.10 19.10 -8.48
N TYR A 328 18.76 18.40 -7.58
CA TYR A 328 19.64 19.00 -6.55
C TYR A 328 21.09 19.23 -7.03
N GLY A 329 21.35 19.17 -8.34
CA GLY A 329 22.66 19.46 -8.93
C GLY A 329 23.74 18.42 -8.64
N LYS A 330 23.37 17.20 -8.23
CA LYS A 330 24.30 16.10 -7.99
C LYS A 330 24.64 15.42 -9.32
N SER A 331 25.92 15.14 -9.54
CA SER A 331 26.36 14.45 -10.75
C SER A 331 25.84 13.02 -10.80
N THR A 332 25.09 12.64 -11.83
CA THR A 332 24.61 11.26 -12.00
C THR A 332 25.43 10.47 -13.04
N LEU A 333 26.52 11.08 -13.52
CA LEU A 333 27.41 10.53 -14.53
C LEU A 333 28.76 10.14 -13.92
N ARG A 334 29.38 9.13 -14.51
CA ARG A 334 30.76 8.73 -14.25
C ARG A 334 31.57 8.91 -15.53
N LEU A 335 32.79 9.40 -15.39
CA LEU A 335 33.75 9.44 -16.48
C LEU A 335 34.40 8.07 -16.60
N ASP A 336 34.39 7.47 -17.79
CA ASP A 336 35.20 6.31 -18.08
C ASP A 336 36.67 6.76 -18.22
N PRO A 337 37.59 6.25 -17.37
CA PRO A 337 38.98 6.69 -17.39
C PRO A 337 39.77 6.22 -18.63
N HIS A 338 39.25 5.25 -19.39
CA HIS A 338 39.90 4.71 -20.59
C HIS A 338 39.38 5.36 -21.87
N THR A 339 38.08 5.63 -21.96
CA THR A 339 37.47 6.24 -23.17
C THR A 339 37.31 7.75 -23.05
N GLY A 340 37.25 8.29 -21.83
CA GLY A 340 36.91 9.69 -21.56
C GLY A 340 35.42 10.01 -21.76
N GLU A 341 34.58 9.00 -22.00
CA GLU A 341 33.15 9.17 -22.20
C GLU A 341 32.39 9.22 -20.87
N LEU A 342 31.26 9.93 -20.87
CA LEU A 342 30.37 9.98 -19.71
C LEU A 342 29.32 8.87 -19.81
N HIS A 343 29.25 8.05 -18.77
CA HIS A 343 28.24 7.02 -18.65
C HIS A 343 27.34 7.28 -17.44
N PRO A 344 26.05 6.88 -17.48
CA PRO A 344 25.20 6.86 -16.31
C PRO A 344 25.84 6.06 -15.17
N ARG A 345 25.84 6.60 -13.95
CA ARG A 345 26.17 5.84 -12.74
C ARG A 345 25.15 4.72 -12.52
N SER A 346 25.59 3.55 -12.08
CA SER A 346 24.67 2.50 -11.61
C SER A 346 24.02 2.89 -10.29
N MET A 347 22.94 2.21 -9.89
CA MET A 347 22.32 2.35 -8.57
C MET A 347 23.35 2.39 -7.43
N THR A 348 24.29 1.43 -7.38
CA THR A 348 25.35 1.40 -6.36
C THR A 348 26.19 2.69 -6.37
N GLY A 349 26.51 3.20 -7.56
CA GLY A 349 27.26 4.45 -7.71
C GLY A 349 26.47 5.72 -7.40
N LEU A 350 25.13 5.68 -7.50
CA LEU A 350 24.24 6.74 -7.04
C LEU A 350 24.13 6.72 -5.51
N LEU A 351 23.86 5.56 -4.90
CA LEU A 351 23.79 5.40 -3.45
C LEU A 351 25.10 5.79 -2.77
N GLY A 352 26.25 5.39 -3.31
CA GLY A 352 27.56 5.79 -2.79
C GLY A 352 27.85 7.29 -2.88
N GLN A 353 27.12 8.04 -3.73
CA GLN A 353 27.24 9.49 -3.80
C GLN A 353 26.29 10.21 -2.83
N LEU A 354 25.25 9.53 -2.35
CA LEU A 354 24.35 10.02 -1.31
C LEU A 354 24.89 9.74 0.11
N GLU A 355 25.92 8.90 0.24
CA GLU A 355 26.57 8.62 1.53
C GLU A 355 27.07 9.90 2.20
N GLY A 356 26.67 10.08 3.46
CA GLY A 356 27.01 11.27 4.25
C GLY A 356 26.05 12.45 4.04
N ASP A 357 25.25 12.45 2.97
CA ASP A 357 24.24 13.49 2.71
C ASP A 357 22.85 13.10 3.23
N VAL A 358 22.48 11.80 3.17
CA VAL A 358 21.19 11.27 3.62
C VAL A 358 21.36 10.30 4.81
N SER A 359 20.25 9.82 5.39
CA SER A 359 20.27 8.88 6.51
C SER A 359 21.08 7.60 6.22
N GLU A 360 22.00 7.26 7.12
CA GLU A 360 22.83 6.05 7.03
C GLU A 360 21.96 4.78 7.08
N SER A 361 20.94 4.74 7.94
CA SER A 361 20.01 3.61 8.02
C SER A 361 19.28 3.41 6.69
N TRP A 362 18.91 4.50 5.99
CA TRP A 362 18.25 4.41 4.69
C TRP A 362 19.20 3.93 3.58
N ILE A 363 20.42 4.44 3.50
CA ILE A 363 21.42 3.95 2.53
C ILE A 363 21.72 2.47 2.75
N THR A 364 21.89 2.08 4.00
CA THR A 364 22.18 0.71 4.40
C THR A 364 21.04 -0.23 3.98
N TYR A 365 19.80 0.17 4.26
CA TYR A 365 18.61 -0.53 3.83
C TYR A 365 18.52 -0.65 2.30
N MET A 366 18.70 0.45 1.56
CA MET A 366 18.63 0.46 0.09
C MET A 366 19.70 -0.45 -0.53
N ARG A 367 20.90 -0.50 0.06
CA ARG A 367 21.97 -1.40 -0.38
C ARG A 367 21.64 -2.85 -0.13
N TYR A 368 21.28 -3.20 1.10
CA TYR A 368 20.85 -4.54 1.48
C TYR A 368 19.71 -5.04 0.59
N ARG A 369 18.70 -4.20 0.35
CA ARG A 369 17.51 -4.57 -0.41
C ARG A 369 17.79 -4.73 -1.90
N TYR A 370 18.50 -3.78 -2.52
CA TYR A 370 18.51 -3.65 -3.97
C TYR A 370 19.85 -3.94 -4.64
N THR A 371 20.99 -3.76 -3.98
CA THR A 371 22.30 -3.82 -4.67
C THR A 371 23.22 -4.93 -4.21
N ASP A 372 23.23 -5.23 -2.91
CA ASP A 372 24.31 -6.02 -2.32
C ASP A 372 24.06 -7.51 -2.52
N LEU A 373 25.06 -8.22 -3.05
CA LEU A 373 24.95 -9.65 -3.36
C LEU A 373 24.67 -10.51 -2.13
N SER A 374 25.18 -10.10 -0.97
CA SER A 374 24.95 -10.72 0.35
C SER A 374 23.61 -10.34 0.96
N GLY A 375 22.93 -9.32 0.42
CA GLY A 375 21.61 -8.89 0.86
C GLY A 375 20.47 -9.56 0.07
N GLN A 376 19.29 -8.94 0.09
CA GLN A 376 18.15 -9.44 -0.68
C GLN A 376 18.34 -9.28 -2.19
N ASN A 377 19.11 -8.29 -2.62
CA ASN A 377 19.58 -8.13 -4.00
C ASN A 377 18.45 -8.18 -5.05
N VAL A 378 17.30 -7.57 -4.74
CA VAL A 378 16.05 -7.76 -5.49
C VAL A 378 16.20 -7.31 -6.93
N ARG A 379 16.92 -6.21 -7.18
CA ARG A 379 17.16 -5.67 -8.52
C ARG A 379 17.85 -6.69 -9.43
N ASN A 380 18.95 -7.30 -8.98
CA ASN A 380 19.67 -8.28 -9.79
C ASN A 380 18.85 -9.56 -9.96
N LYS A 381 18.10 -9.99 -8.92
CA LYS A 381 17.21 -11.15 -9.04
C LYS A 381 16.15 -10.95 -10.12
N ILE A 382 15.55 -9.76 -10.20
CA ILE A 382 14.58 -9.42 -11.25
C ILE A 382 15.27 -9.35 -12.62
N ALA A 383 16.36 -8.58 -12.74
CA ALA A 383 17.04 -8.35 -14.01
C ALA A 383 17.57 -9.64 -14.66
N HIS A 384 17.90 -10.65 -13.87
CA HIS A 384 18.42 -11.94 -14.33
C HIS A 384 17.38 -13.08 -14.30
N GLY A 385 16.11 -12.79 -14.02
CA GLY A 385 15.05 -13.80 -14.01
C GLY A 385 15.16 -14.83 -12.88
N HIS A 386 15.86 -14.49 -11.80
CA HIS A 386 15.96 -15.33 -10.59
C HIS A 386 14.82 -15.09 -9.60
N LEU A 387 14.04 -14.01 -9.76
CA LEU A 387 12.84 -13.79 -8.96
C LEU A 387 11.77 -14.81 -9.35
N ARG A 388 11.32 -15.63 -8.40
CA ARG A 388 10.25 -16.60 -8.65
C ARG A 388 8.90 -15.87 -8.71
N TYR A 389 7.97 -16.36 -9.52
CA TYR A 389 6.66 -15.73 -9.70
C TYR A 389 5.91 -15.49 -8.37
N HIS A 390 5.91 -16.47 -7.46
CA HIS A 390 5.25 -16.34 -6.15
C HIS A 390 5.91 -15.32 -5.22
N GLN A 391 7.11 -14.81 -5.53
CA GLN A 391 7.80 -13.76 -4.79
C GLN A 391 7.47 -12.37 -5.32
N ALA A 392 6.91 -12.28 -6.54
CA ALA A 392 6.51 -11.04 -7.20
C ALA A 392 5.03 -10.72 -6.89
N GLN A 393 4.68 -10.72 -5.59
CA GLN A 393 3.33 -10.44 -5.10
C GLN A 393 3.09 -8.95 -4.91
N TRP A 394 1.84 -8.55 -4.68
CA TRP A 394 1.43 -7.18 -4.37
C TRP A 394 2.30 -6.51 -3.30
N GLY A 395 2.64 -7.24 -2.23
CA GLY A 395 3.49 -6.72 -1.15
C GLY A 395 4.89 -6.30 -1.60
N MET A 396 5.47 -6.96 -2.62
CA MET A 396 6.78 -6.58 -3.19
C MET A 396 6.68 -5.21 -3.88
N SER A 397 5.62 -4.99 -4.67
CA SER A 397 5.34 -3.70 -5.31
C SER A 397 4.98 -2.61 -4.30
N CYS A 398 4.29 -2.94 -3.21
CA CYS A 398 4.01 -2.01 -2.10
C CYS A 398 5.30 -1.42 -1.52
N ILE A 399 6.24 -2.29 -1.12
CA ILE A 399 7.52 -1.86 -0.57
C ILE A 399 8.30 -1.02 -1.58
N LEU A 400 8.30 -1.42 -2.85
CA LEU A 400 8.98 -0.68 -3.90
C LEU A 400 8.40 0.73 -4.11
N LEU A 401 7.08 0.86 -4.09
CA LEU A 401 6.39 2.15 -4.18
C LEU A 401 6.80 3.06 -3.02
N PHE A 402 6.76 2.54 -1.80
CA PHE A 402 7.13 3.29 -0.61
C PHE A 402 8.62 3.65 -0.57
N ASP A 403 9.51 2.78 -1.07
CA ASP A 403 10.94 3.08 -1.16
C ASP A 403 11.23 4.22 -2.14
N MET A 404 10.51 4.29 -3.27
CA MET A 404 10.59 5.44 -4.19
C MET A 404 10.14 6.72 -3.51
N LEU A 405 9.00 6.67 -2.81
CA LEU A 405 8.45 7.85 -2.15
C LEU A 405 9.32 8.33 -0.99
N ARG A 406 9.93 7.38 -0.26
CA ARG A 406 10.92 7.68 0.79
C ARG A 406 12.19 8.27 0.21
N GLY A 407 12.60 7.82 -0.98
CA GLY A 407 13.65 8.47 -1.76
C GLY A 407 13.36 9.96 -2.03
N PHE A 408 12.11 10.35 -2.33
CA PHE A 408 11.72 11.77 -2.38
C PHE A 408 12.01 12.50 -1.09
N LEU A 409 11.57 11.94 0.03
CA LEU A 409 11.71 12.57 1.32
C LEU A 409 13.17 12.71 1.79
N GLU A 410 13.98 11.66 1.65
CA GLU A 410 15.37 11.67 2.09
C GLU A 410 16.23 12.68 1.31
N LEU A 411 16.03 12.78 -0.01
CA LEU A 411 16.72 13.79 -0.82
C LEU A 411 16.19 15.20 -0.56
N GLU A 412 14.88 15.37 -0.36
CA GLU A 412 14.28 16.67 0.01
C GLU A 412 14.86 17.17 1.35
N ARG A 413 14.98 16.29 2.36
CA ARG A 413 15.59 16.59 3.67
C ARG A 413 17.09 16.93 3.60
N ALA A 414 17.83 16.27 2.70
CA ALA A 414 19.28 16.46 2.61
C ALA A 414 19.66 17.77 1.90
N TYR A 415 18.81 18.25 1.00
CA TYR A 415 19.17 19.32 0.05
C TYR A 415 18.26 20.54 0.07
N THR A 416 17.23 20.57 0.93
CA THR A 416 16.38 21.73 1.21
C THR A 416 16.54 22.14 2.67
#